data_AF-A0A820ZAP4-F1
#
_entry.id   AF-A0A820ZAP4-F1
#
_cell.length_a   1.000
_cell.length_b   1.000
_cell.length_c   1.000
_cell.angle_alpha   90.00
_cell.angle_beta   90.00
_cell.angle_gamma   90.00
#
_symmetry.space_group_name_H-M   'P 1'
#
loop_
_entity.id
_entity.type
_entity.pdbx_description
1 polymer ?
#
loop_
_entity_poly.entity_id
_entity_poly.type
_entity_poly.pdbx_seq_one_letter_code
_entity_poly.pdbx_strand_id
1 'polypeptide(L)'
;MGINRKFTANYHPQTNMSERVNRTLKAQIAIYAQRRPGLWDKELQKLAFAIRTSVNDTTGETPAYLNLGRDPVIPLDLIIHQPFPDSTSNTPEYKFIQQYRTQLAHDL
;
A
#
# COMPACT_ATOMS: atom_id res chain seq x y z
N MET A 1 20.11 19.85 -7.97
CA MET A 1 18.84 19.14 -7.74
C MET A 1 17.69 20.08 -8.14
N GLY A 2 17.18 19.98 -9.37
CA GLY A 2 16.13 20.87 -9.91
C GLY A 2 14.75 20.62 -9.31
N ILE A 3 14.63 20.69 -7.99
CA ILE A 3 13.41 20.38 -7.24
C ILE A 3 12.55 21.66 -7.14
N ASN A 4 11.35 21.63 -7.71
CA ASN A 4 10.37 22.70 -7.55
C ASN A 4 9.50 22.44 -6.31
N ARG A 5 9.46 23.41 -5.39
CA ARG A 5 8.67 23.32 -4.16
C ARG A 5 7.22 23.71 -4.46
N LYS A 6 6.30 22.76 -4.25
CA LYS A 6 4.86 23.05 -4.26
C LYS A 6 4.38 23.24 -2.82
N PHE A 7 3.66 24.33 -2.57
CA PHE A 7 3.03 24.63 -1.29
C PHE A 7 1.52 24.45 -1.43
N THR A 8 0.90 23.86 -0.41
CA THR A 8 -0.56 23.78 -0.30
C THR A 8 -1.09 25.12 0.18
N ALA A 9 -2.23 25.58 -0.35
CA ALA A 9 -2.86 26.81 0.10
C ALA A 9 -3.31 26.71 1.56
N ASN A 10 -3.22 27.83 2.29
CA ASN A 10 -3.68 27.91 3.67
C ASN A 10 -5.16 27.48 3.76
N TYR A 11 -5.48 26.64 4.75
CA TYR A 11 -6.83 26.12 4.99
C TYR A 11 -7.43 25.28 3.84
N HIS A 12 -6.62 24.78 2.90
CA HIS A 12 -7.08 23.89 1.82
C HIS A 12 -6.39 22.51 1.83
N PRO A 13 -6.65 21.67 2.85
CA PRO A 13 -5.98 20.36 3.02
C PRO A 13 -6.42 19.29 1.99
N GLN A 14 -7.48 19.55 1.21
CA GLN A 14 -8.11 18.56 0.32
C GLN A 14 -7.14 18.01 -0.75
N THR A 15 -6.15 18.80 -1.17
CA THR A 15 -5.16 18.40 -2.18
C THR A 15 -4.05 17.50 -1.63
N ASN A 16 -3.95 17.35 -0.30
CA ASN A 16 -2.80 16.73 0.32
C ASN A 16 -3.01 15.24 0.59
N MET A 17 -2.69 14.39 -0.39
CA MET A 17 -2.73 12.93 -0.24
C MET A 17 -1.87 12.42 0.93
N SER A 18 -0.79 13.14 1.26
CA SER A 18 0.05 12.78 2.41
C SER A 18 -0.68 12.96 3.74
N GLU A 19 -1.61 13.91 3.86
CA GLU A 19 -2.41 14.09 5.08
C GLU A 19 -3.36 12.92 5.33
N ARG A 20 -3.94 12.36 4.27
CA ARG A 20 -4.79 11.15 4.38
C ARG A 20 -3.98 9.98 4.90
N VAL A 21 -2.81 9.72 4.33
CA VAL A 21 -1.90 8.65 4.79
C VAL A 21 -1.44 8.91 6.22
N ASN A 22 -1.06 10.14 6.54
CA ASN A 22 -0.64 10.54 7.89
C ASN A 22 -1.75 10.35 8.92
N ARG A 23 -3.02 10.57 8.55
CA ARG A 23 -4.17 10.33 9.44
C ARG A 23 -4.28 8.84 9.79
N THR A 24 -4.22 7.95 8.80
CA THR A 24 -4.24 6.50 9.03
C THR A 24 -3.07 6.03 9.88
N LEU A 25 -1.86 6.50 9.55
CA LEU A 25 -0.65 6.14 10.28
C LEU A 25 -0.70 6.60 11.74
N LYS A 26 -1.13 7.84 12.00
CA LYS A 26 -1.28 8.37 13.37
C LYS A 26 -2.27 7.54 14.19
N ALA A 27 -3.40 7.13 13.59
CA ALA A 27 -4.38 6.28 14.27
C ALA A 27 -3.78 4.92 14.66
N GLN A 28 -3.05 4.27 13.76
CA GLN A 28 -2.37 3.01 14.04
C GLN A 28 -1.30 3.17 15.13
N ILE A 29 -0.48 4.22 15.05
CA ILE A 29 0.53 4.53 16.07
C ILE A 29 -0.14 4.76 17.44
N ALA A 30 -1.24 5.50 17.50
CA ALA A 30 -1.95 5.76 18.75
C ALA A 30 -2.45 4.47 19.42
N ILE A 31 -3.01 3.53 18.65
CA ILE A 31 -3.46 2.23 19.14
C ILE A 31 -2.29 1.43 19.74
N TYR A 32 -1.14 1.41 19.06
CA TYR A 32 0.04 0.69 19.54
C TYR A 32 0.69 1.37 20.75
N ALA A 33 0.79 2.70 20.74
CA ALA A 33 1.35 3.48 21.83
C ALA A 33 0.52 3.35 23.11
N GLN A 34 -0.81 3.20 23.01
CA GLN A 34 -1.67 2.94 24.16
C GLN A 34 -1.39 1.56 24.79
N ARG A 35 -1.10 0.54 23.98
CA ARG A 35 -0.80 -0.82 24.46
C ARG A 35 0.62 -0.97 24.99
N ARG A 36 1.58 -0.27 24.37
CA ARG A 36 3.01 -0.34 24.68
C ARG A 36 3.65 1.06 24.60
N PRO A 37 3.46 1.90 25.63
CA PRO A 37 4.05 3.23 25.64
C PRO A 37 5.58 3.15 25.54
N GLY A 38 6.17 3.99 24.68
CA GLY A 38 7.63 4.08 24.50
C GLY A 38 8.25 3.15 23.44
N LEU A 39 7.47 2.31 22.75
CA LEU A 39 7.96 1.45 21.66
C LEU A 39 7.42 1.82 20.27
N TRP A 40 6.67 2.92 20.17
CA TRP A 40 5.97 3.32 18.94
C TRP A 40 6.92 3.55 17.76
N ASP A 41 8.14 4.02 18.04
CA ASP A 41 9.21 4.29 17.09
C ASP A 41 9.73 2.99 16.45
N LYS A 42 9.88 1.93 17.24
CA LYS A 42 10.32 0.60 16.78
C LYS A 42 9.26 -0.09 15.92
N GLU A 43 7.99 0.21 16.16
CA GLU A 43 6.87 -0.37 15.41
C GLU A 43 6.58 0.39 14.11
N LEU A 44 7.14 1.59 13.91
CA LEU A 44 6.83 2.45 12.76
C LEU A 44 7.09 1.76 11.42
N GLN A 45 8.20 1.02 11.29
CA GLN A 45 8.51 0.29 10.05
C GLN A 45 7.49 -0.82 9.77
N LYS A 46 7.00 -1.50 10.80
CA LYS A 46 5.99 -2.55 10.67
C LYS A 46 4.64 -1.96 10.28
N LEU A 47 4.26 -0.81 10.86
CA LEU A 47 3.05 -0.09 10.51
C LEU A 47 3.10 0.43 9.06
N ALA A 48 4.22 1.03 8.67
CA ALA A 48 4.42 1.47 7.29
C ALA A 48 4.38 0.31 6.29
N PHE A 49 4.94 -0.84 6.67
CA PHE A 49 4.85 -2.07 5.88
C PHE A 49 3.40 -2.54 5.74
N ALA A 50 2.66 -2.64 6.86
CA ALA A 50 1.26 -3.03 6.86
C ALA A 50 0.40 -2.11 5.98
N ILE A 51 0.62 -0.79 6.00
CA ILE A 51 -0.10 0.16 5.13
C ILE A 51 0.21 -0.12 3.65
N ARG A 52 1.47 -0.42 3.31
CA ARG A 52 1.89 -0.66 1.91
C ARG A 52 1.35 -1.98 1.35
N THR A 53 1.14 -2.99 2.20
CA THR A 53 0.64 -4.32 1.78
C THR A 53 -0.85 -4.53 2.04
N SER A 54 -1.54 -3.56 2.65
CA SER A 54 -2.99 -3.62 2.80
C SER A 54 -3.67 -3.11 1.54
N VAL A 55 -4.69 -3.85 1.09
CA VAL A 55 -5.56 -3.41 -0.01
C VAL A 55 -6.25 -2.12 0.39
N ASN A 56 -6.21 -1.12 -0.50
CA ASN A 56 -6.94 0.13 -0.31
C ASN A 56 -8.33 0.01 -0.96
N ASP A 57 -9.38 0.18 -0.17
CA ASP A 57 -10.78 0.06 -0.59
C ASP A 57 -11.15 0.88 -1.83
N THR A 58 -10.50 2.03 -2.04
CA THR A 58 -10.80 2.89 -3.20
C THR A 58 -10.18 2.36 -4.48
N THR A 59 -8.97 1.81 -4.41
CA THR A 59 -8.22 1.35 -5.58
C THR A 59 -8.34 -0.15 -5.82
N GLY A 60 -8.83 -0.91 -4.84
CA GLY A 60 -8.88 -2.38 -4.88
C GLY A 60 -7.51 -3.06 -4.86
N GLU A 61 -6.43 -2.29 -4.72
CA GLU A 61 -5.05 -2.72 -4.88
C GLU A 61 -4.18 -2.25 -3.71
N THR A 62 -3.06 -2.94 -3.46
CA THR A 62 -2.09 -2.53 -2.44
C THR A 62 -1.22 -1.38 -2.96
N PRO A 63 -0.81 -0.42 -2.11
CA PRO A 63 0.15 0.59 -2.50
C PRO A 63 1.50 0.02 -2.98
N ALA A 64 1.92 -1.13 -2.45
CA ALA A 64 3.12 -1.82 -2.89
C ALA A 64 2.99 -2.32 -4.34
N TYR A 65 1.86 -2.93 -4.68
CA TYR A 65 1.56 -3.34 -6.05
C TYR A 65 1.51 -2.15 -7.00
N LEU A 66 0.82 -1.06 -6.63
CA LEU A 66 0.74 0.14 -7.47
C LEU A 66 2.10 0.81 -7.69
N ASN A 67 3.02 0.71 -6.73
CA ASN A 67 4.34 1.35 -6.81
C ASN A 67 5.42 0.45 -7.43
N LEU A 68 5.33 -0.87 -7.26
CA LEU A 68 6.37 -1.83 -7.66
C LEU A 68 5.93 -2.83 -8.73
N GLY A 69 4.63 -2.86 -9.06
CA GLY A 69 4.02 -3.84 -9.97
C GLY A 69 3.91 -5.25 -9.39
N ARG A 70 4.25 -5.44 -8.11
CA ARG A 70 4.20 -6.72 -7.39
C ARG A 70 4.07 -6.48 -5.89
N ASP A 71 3.48 -7.45 -5.19
CA ASP A 71 3.47 -7.45 -3.74
C ASP A 71 4.79 -8.01 -3.16
N PRO A 72 5.24 -7.49 -2.00
CA PRO A 72 6.41 -8.02 -1.32
C PRO A 72 6.09 -9.37 -0.67
N VAL A 73 6.93 -10.36 -0.93
CA VAL A 73 6.86 -11.68 -0.28
C VAL A 73 7.27 -11.55 1.18
N ILE A 74 6.39 -11.93 2.11
CA ILE A 74 6.68 -11.95 3.54
C ILE A 74 7.11 -13.35 4.02
N PRO A 75 7.89 -13.47 5.11
CA PRO A 75 8.25 -14.78 5.65
C PRO A 75 7.03 -15.67 5.98
N LEU A 76 5.90 -15.04 6.34
CA LEU A 76 4.65 -15.75 6.54
C LEU A 76 4.16 -16.41 5.25
N ASP A 77 4.32 -15.76 4.09
CA ASP A 77 3.99 -16.36 2.80
C ASP A 77 4.86 -17.60 2.57
N LEU A 78 6.16 -17.52 2.85
CA LEU A 78 7.06 -18.68 2.70
C LEU A 78 6.72 -19.87 3.60
N ILE A 79 6.12 -19.60 4.77
CA ILE A 79 5.67 -20.64 5.71
C ILE A 79 4.31 -21.21 5.29
N ILE A 80 3.46 -20.38 4.70
CA ILE A 80 2.11 -20.74 4.24
C ILE A 80 2.13 -21.40 2.84
N HIS A 81 3.15 -21.17 2.02
CA HIS A 81 3.37 -21.75 0.68
C HIS A 81 4.26 -23.02 0.80
N GLN A 82 3.91 -24.26 0.40
CA GLN A 82 3.15 -24.77 -0.75
C GLN A 82 3.45 -24.03 -2.07
N PRO A 83 3.77 -24.78 -3.14
CA PRO A 83 4.84 -24.48 -4.08
C PRO A 83 4.81 -23.07 -4.68
N PHE A 84 6.02 -22.51 -4.80
CA PHE A 84 6.37 -21.40 -5.67
C PHE A 84 5.66 -21.52 -7.03
N PRO A 85 4.89 -20.52 -7.50
CA PRO A 85 4.48 -20.49 -8.88
C PRO A 85 5.62 -19.85 -9.69
N ASP A 86 6.70 -20.60 -9.92
CA ASP A 86 7.57 -20.35 -11.07
C ASP A 86 7.05 -21.06 -12.33
N SER A 87 5.75 -21.36 -12.42
CA SER A 87 5.18 -22.04 -13.59
C SER A 87 3.72 -21.69 -13.89
N THR A 88 3.36 -20.43 -14.17
CA THR A 88 2.12 -20.15 -14.93
C THR A 88 2.07 -18.78 -15.61
N SER A 89 2.82 -18.65 -16.70
CA SER A 89 2.57 -17.66 -17.75
C SER A 89 1.24 -17.86 -18.51
N ASN A 90 0.28 -18.68 -18.01
CA ASN A 90 -0.88 -19.09 -18.81
C ASN A 90 -2.15 -19.54 -18.05
N THR A 91 -2.44 -19.03 -16.84
CA THR A 91 -3.74 -19.28 -16.17
C THR A 91 -4.82 -18.26 -16.55
N PRO A 92 -6.11 -18.66 -16.56
CA PRO A 92 -7.23 -17.77 -16.92
C PRO A 92 -7.35 -16.54 -16.01
N GLU A 93 -6.94 -16.67 -14.74
CA GLU A 93 -7.03 -15.61 -13.73
C GLU A 93 -6.02 -14.47 -13.97
N TYR A 94 -4.81 -14.79 -14.45
CA TYR A 94 -3.81 -13.76 -14.83
C TYR A 94 -4.26 -12.96 -16.06
N LYS A 95 -4.99 -13.59 -16.98
CA LYS A 95 -5.60 -12.93 -18.14
C LYS A 95 -6.82 -12.08 -17.74
N PHE A 96 -7.60 -12.53 -16.77
CA PHE A 96 -8.73 -11.77 -16.22
C PHE A 96 -8.26 -10.50 -15.48
N ILE A 97 -7.18 -10.59 -14.70
CA ILE A 97 -6.55 -9.43 -14.04
C ILE A 97 -6.00 -8.42 -15.07
N GLN A 98 -5.49 -8.88 -16.23
CA GLN A 98 -5.07 -7.99 -17.32
C GLN A 98 -6.24 -7.35 -18.09
N GLN A 99 -7.39 -8.05 -18.21
CA GLN A 99 -8.59 -7.51 -18.84
C GLN A 99 -9.29 -6.45 -17.96
N TYR A 100 -9.35 -6.67 -16.66
CA TYR A 100 -9.92 -5.69 -15.72
C TYR A 100 -9.08 -4.39 -15.67
N ARG A 101 -7.75 -4.48 -15.87
CA ARG A 101 -6.84 -3.33 -15.99
C ARG A 101 -7.05 -2.50 -17.27
N THR A 102 -7.42 -3.13 -18.39
CA THR A 102 -7.77 -2.42 -19.62
C THR A 102 -9.14 -1.74 -19.57
N GLN A 103 -10.09 -2.24 -18.78
CA GLN A 103 -11.38 -1.57 -18.59
C GLN A 103 -11.26 -0.32 -17.69
N LEU A 104 -10.45 -0.37 -16.63
CA LEU A 104 -10.13 0.80 -15.80
C LEU A 104 -9.36 1.92 -16.54
N ALA A 105 -8.74 1.63 -17.70
CA ALA A 105 -8.03 2.60 -18.54
C ALA A 105 -8.90 3.21 -19.67
N HIS A 106 -10.13 2.73 -19.84
CA HIS A 106 -11.08 3.22 -20.84
C HIS A 106 -12.22 4.06 -20.25
N ASP A 107 -12.55 3.87 -18.97
CA ASP A 107 -13.56 4.65 -18.23
C ASP A 107 -12.97 5.85 -17.43
N LEU A 108 -11.74 6.26 -17.76
CA LEU A 108 -11.14 7.56 -17.42
C LEU A 108 -11.18 8.49 -18.63
#